data_AF-A0AAV2BHE0-F1
#
_entry.id   AF-A0AAV2BHE0-F1
#
_cell.length_a   1.000
_cell.length_b   1.000
_cell.length_c   1.000
_cell.angle_alpha   90.00
_cell.angle_beta   90.00
_cell.angle_gamma   90.00
#
_symmetry.space_group_name_H-M   'P 1'
#
loop_
_entity.id
_entity.type
_entity.pdbx_description
1 polymer ?
#
loop_
_entity_poly.entity_id
_entity_poly.type
_entity_poly.pdbx_seq_one_letter_code
_entity_poly.pdbx_strand_id
1 'polypeptide(L)'
;MNVKLAAQVLSHSVASALSLYVAAQRIECTAIDTARFVKKMDTLFDTMNSRTLKHPKKDMCAVTKNSCHVEIWKEMIEWIKTWKIISHTGKKFTAPSKKGWILTECIHRSF
;
A
#
# COMPACT_ATOMS: atom_id res chain seq x y z
N MET A 1 18.18 10.79 -0.64
CA MET A 1 17.15 9.78 -0.98
C MET A 1 15.78 10.48 -0.96
N ASN A 2 15.04 10.50 -2.08
CA ASN A 2 13.86 11.35 -2.22
C ASN A 2 12.56 10.53 -2.15
N VAL A 3 12.02 10.39 -0.93
CA VAL A 3 10.78 9.62 -0.67
C VAL A 3 9.56 10.22 -1.35
N LYS A 4 9.56 11.54 -1.59
CA LYS A 4 8.45 12.27 -2.22
C LYS A 4 8.11 11.69 -3.59
N LEU A 5 9.10 11.39 -4.42
CA LEU A 5 8.87 10.85 -5.76
C LEU A 5 8.19 9.47 -5.70
N ALA A 6 8.65 8.59 -4.80
CA ALA A 6 8.05 7.28 -4.63
C ALA A 6 6.60 7.37 -4.13
N ALA A 7 6.33 8.26 -3.17
CA ALA A 7 4.97 8.49 -2.65
C ALA A 7 4.04 9.07 -3.73
N GLN A 8 4.53 9.99 -4.56
CA GLN A 8 3.74 10.55 -5.67
C GLN A 8 3.36 9.49 -6.71
N VAL A 9 4.29 8.60 -7.06
CA VAL A 9 4.04 7.51 -8.02
C VAL A 9 3.06 6.48 -7.45
N LEU A 10 3.16 6.16 -6.16
CA LEU A 10 2.33 5.17 -5.49
C LEU A 10 1.13 5.82 -4.78
N SER A 11 0.43 6.75 -5.43
CA SER A 11 -0.64 7.54 -4.81
C SER A 11 -2.04 7.17 -5.28
N HIS A 12 -3.05 7.54 -4.49
CA HIS A 12 -4.47 7.40 -4.82
C HIS A 12 -4.83 7.98 -6.20
N SER A 13 -4.28 9.15 -6.56
CA SER A 13 -4.58 9.80 -7.84
C SER A 13 -4.05 8.99 -9.02
N VAL A 14 -2.86 8.40 -8.90
CA VAL A 14 -2.29 7.50 -9.92
C VAL A 14 -3.14 6.24 -10.07
N ALA A 15 -3.54 5.60 -8.97
CA ALA A 15 -4.44 4.43 -9.04
C ALA A 15 -5.79 4.77 -9.71
N SER A 16 -6.35 5.94 -9.40
CA SER A 16 -7.61 6.41 -9.98
C SER A 16 -7.48 6.69 -11.47
N ALA A 17 -6.39 7.34 -11.88
CA ALA A 17 -6.08 7.59 -13.28
C ALA A 17 -5.93 6.28 -14.07
N LEU A 18 -5.16 5.31 -13.55
CA LEU A 18 -5.05 3.99 -14.18
C LEU A 18 -6.42 3.32 -14.36
N SER A 19 -7.25 3.33 -13.31
CA SER A 19 -8.60 2.76 -13.37
C SER A 19 -9.49 3.44 -14.40
N LEU A 20 -9.44 4.77 -14.49
CA LEU A 20 -10.17 5.55 -15.48
C LEU A 20 -9.72 5.23 -16.90
N TYR A 21 -8.42 5.13 -17.14
CA TYR A 21 -7.87 4.86 -18.47
C TYR A 21 -8.17 3.44 -18.93
N VAL A 22 -8.20 2.46 -18.01
CA VAL A 22 -8.69 1.11 -18.29
C VAL A 22 -10.18 1.15 -18.67
N ALA A 23 -11.02 1.83 -17.87
CA ALA A 23 -12.46 1.92 -18.12
C ALA A 23 -12.77 2.63 -19.46
N ALA A 24 -11.98 3.64 -19.80
CA ALA A 24 -12.06 4.35 -21.07
C ALA A 24 -11.39 3.61 -22.25
N GLN A 25 -10.91 2.37 -22.03
CA GLN A 25 -10.23 1.54 -23.03
C GLN A 25 -9.04 2.23 -23.70
N ARG A 26 -8.36 3.11 -22.96
CA ARG A 26 -7.16 3.84 -23.42
C ARG A 26 -5.86 3.08 -23.16
N ILE A 27 -5.89 2.14 -22.23
CA ILE A 27 -4.79 1.23 -21.90
C ILE A 27 -5.31 -0.20 -21.72
N GLU A 28 -4.41 -1.18 -21.71
CA GLU A 28 -4.76 -2.59 -21.53
C GLU A 28 -5.51 -2.84 -20.22
N CYS A 29 -6.48 -3.76 -20.25
CA CYS A 29 -7.26 -4.11 -19.07
C CYS A 29 -6.41 -4.71 -17.94
N THR A 30 -5.26 -5.31 -18.27
CA THR A 30 -4.25 -5.82 -17.31
C THR A 30 -3.72 -4.73 -16.38
N ALA A 31 -3.75 -3.46 -16.79
CA ALA A 31 -3.34 -2.33 -15.95
C ALA A 31 -4.24 -2.13 -14.71
N ILE A 32 -5.42 -2.75 -14.66
CA ILE A 32 -6.28 -2.73 -13.47
C ILE A 32 -5.59 -3.38 -12.26
N ASP A 33 -4.74 -4.37 -12.48
CA ASP A 33 -4.02 -5.04 -11.40
C ASP A 33 -2.92 -4.12 -10.83
N THR A 34 -2.29 -3.32 -11.69
CA THR A 34 -1.38 -2.25 -11.27
C THR A 34 -2.13 -1.18 -10.47
N ALA A 35 -3.31 -0.75 -10.93
CA ALA A 35 -4.12 0.23 -10.21
C ALA A 35 -4.49 -0.25 -8.79
N ARG A 36 -4.89 -1.52 -8.66
CA ARG A 36 -5.19 -2.16 -7.37
C ARG A 36 -3.96 -2.25 -6.48
N PHE A 37 -2.81 -2.63 -7.03
CA PHE A 37 -1.55 -2.67 -6.30
C PHE A 37 -1.17 -1.29 -5.75
N VAL A 38 -1.20 -0.26 -6.61
CA VAL A 38 -0.88 1.12 -6.23
C VAL A 38 -1.81 1.62 -5.12
N LYS A 39 -3.12 1.36 -5.25
CA LYS A 39 -4.10 1.73 -4.22
C LYS A 39 -3.81 1.06 -2.88
N LYS A 40 -3.46 -0.23 -2.87
CA LYS A 40 -3.09 -0.93 -1.63
C LYS A 40 -1.81 -0.38 -1.02
N MET A 41 -0.81 -0.03 -1.83
CA MET A 41 0.43 0.61 -1.35
C MET A 41 0.18 2.00 -0.76
N ASP A 42 -0.64 2.83 -1.41
CA ASP A 42 -1.08 4.15 -0.92
C ASP A 42 -1.74 4.03 0.46
N THR A 43 -2.72 3.12 0.59
CA THR A 43 -3.42 2.86 1.86
C THR A 43 -2.46 2.37 2.95
N LEU A 44 -1.57 1.43 2.62
CA LEU A 44 -0.57 0.92 3.54
C LEU A 44 0.31 2.08 4.05
N PHE A 45 0.87 2.88 3.13
CA PHE A 45 1.74 4.00 3.47
C PHE A 45 1.05 5.06 4.32
N ASP A 46 -0.20 5.41 3.99
CA ASP A 46 -0.98 6.41 4.72
C ASP A 46 -1.36 5.94 6.13
N THR A 47 -1.75 4.67 6.30
CA THR A 47 -2.12 4.14 7.62
C THR A 47 -0.94 4.10 8.60
N MET A 48 0.30 3.99 8.10
CA MET A 48 1.52 4.05 8.93
C MET A 48 2.02 5.47 9.16
N ASN A 49 1.76 6.41 8.25
CA ASN A 49 2.22 7.80 8.34
C ASN A 49 1.12 8.79 8.75
N SER A 50 -0.06 8.28 9.09
CA SER A 50 -1.17 9.06 9.60
C SER A 50 -0.79 9.75 10.93
N ARG A 51 -0.81 11.09 10.92
CA ARG A 51 -0.55 11.93 12.11
C ARG A 51 -1.79 12.70 12.57
N THR A 52 -2.92 12.50 11.89
CA THR A 52 -4.10 13.37 12.04
C THR A 52 -5.12 12.74 12.99
N LEU A 53 -5.45 13.41 14.09
CA LEU A 53 -6.43 12.89 15.07
C LEU A 53 -7.86 12.81 14.54
N LYS A 54 -8.19 13.60 13.51
CA LYS A 54 -9.50 13.63 12.86
C LYS A 54 -9.30 13.75 11.35
N HIS A 55 -9.69 12.73 10.60
CA HIS A 55 -9.73 12.75 9.15
C HIS A 55 -11.10 12.21 8.68
N PRO A 56 -11.68 12.72 7.56
CA PRO A 56 -12.95 12.19 7.02
C PRO A 56 -12.90 10.69 6.69
N LYS A 57 -11.71 10.18 6.37
CA LYS A 57 -11.42 8.76 6.17
C LYS A 57 -10.77 8.19 7.44
N LYS A 58 -11.45 7.22 8.09
CA LYS A 58 -11.05 6.66 9.40
C LYS A 58 -9.72 5.91 9.38
N ASP A 59 -9.35 5.38 8.23
CA ASP A 59 -8.08 4.74 7.87
C ASP A 59 -6.91 5.72 7.74
N MET A 60 -7.17 7.03 7.78
CA MET A 60 -6.16 8.09 7.86
C MET A 60 -6.18 8.85 9.21
N CYS A 61 -6.79 8.27 10.25
CA CYS A 61 -6.72 8.79 11.62
C CYS A 61 -5.51 8.25 12.37
N ALA A 62 -5.09 8.92 13.44
CA ALA A 62 -4.05 8.39 14.31
C ALA A 62 -4.49 7.05 14.93
N VAL A 63 -3.54 6.13 15.10
CA VAL A 63 -3.79 4.82 15.68
C VAL A 63 -4.27 4.98 17.12
N THR A 64 -5.43 4.41 17.43
CA THR A 64 -5.98 4.32 18.80
C THR A 64 -6.40 2.87 19.07
N LYS A 65 -6.51 2.47 20.35
CA LYS A 65 -6.89 1.10 20.76
C LYS A 65 -8.17 0.55 20.10
N ASN A 66 -9.06 1.42 19.61
CA ASN A 66 -10.35 1.06 18.99
C ASN A 66 -10.44 1.42 17.49
N SER A 67 -9.31 1.71 16.85
CA SER A 67 -9.27 2.13 15.45
C SER A 67 -9.30 0.95 14.48
N CYS A 68 -9.84 1.15 13.28
CA CYS A 68 -9.93 0.13 12.23
C CYS A 68 -8.57 -0.27 11.62
N HIS A 69 -7.47 0.34 12.07
CA HIS A 69 -6.13 0.08 11.52
C HIS A 69 -5.66 -1.35 11.79
N VAL A 70 -6.08 -1.97 12.90
CA VAL A 70 -5.67 -3.35 13.24
C VAL A 70 -6.15 -4.34 12.18
N GLU A 71 -7.41 -4.21 11.72
CA GLU A 71 -7.98 -5.06 10.68
C GLU A 71 -7.33 -4.79 9.32
N ILE A 72 -7.10 -3.51 9.00
CA ILE A 72 -6.41 -3.12 7.77
C ILE A 72 -5.00 -3.72 7.74
N TRP A 73 -4.22 -3.61 8.81
CA TRP A 73 -2.88 -4.19 8.88
C TRP A 73 -2.88 -5.70 8.84
N LYS A 74 -3.86 -6.39 9.47
CA LYS A 74 -3.99 -7.85 9.29
C LYS A 74 -4.14 -8.21 7.80
N GLU A 75 -4.99 -7.49 7.07
CA GLU A 75 -5.16 -7.71 5.63
C GLU A 75 -3.86 -7.39 4.86
N MET A 76 -3.18 -6.29 5.19
CA MET A 76 -1.94 -5.89 4.51
C MET A 76 -0.79 -6.86 4.77
N ILE A 77 -0.61 -7.36 6.00
CA ILE A 77 0.36 -8.41 6.32
C ILE A 77 0.12 -9.66 5.47
N GLU A 78 -1.13 -10.15 5.44
CA GLU A 78 -1.45 -11.34 4.64
C GLU A 78 -1.22 -11.09 3.15
N TRP A 79 -1.56 -9.90 2.65
CA TRP A 79 -1.28 -9.51 1.28
C TRP A 79 0.23 -9.47 0.98
N ILE A 80 1.05 -8.83 1.83
CA ILE A 80 2.51 -8.75 1.67
C ILE A 80 3.13 -10.16 1.68
N LYS A 81 2.66 -11.06 2.54
CA LYS A 81 3.13 -12.46 2.57
C LYS A 81 3.00 -13.14 1.21
N THR A 82 1.95 -12.84 0.43
CA THR A 82 1.75 -13.41 -0.91
C THR A 82 2.72 -12.87 -1.99
N TRP A 83 3.42 -11.76 -1.74
CA TRP A 83 4.29 -11.15 -2.75
C TRP A 83 5.40 -12.09 -3.21
N LYS A 84 5.51 -12.26 -4.52
CA LYS A 84 6.63 -12.92 -5.20
C LYS A 84 7.40 -11.86 -5.96
N ILE A 85 8.62 -11.59 -5.54
CA ILE A 85 9.45 -10.56 -6.16
C ILE A 85 10.37 -11.24 -7.17
N ILE A 86 10.37 -10.71 -8.38
CA ILE A 86 11.07 -11.25 -9.54
C ILE A 86 12.03 -10.17 -10.03
N SER A 87 13.29 -10.52 -10.27
CA SER A 87 14.27 -9.61 -10.88
C SER A 87 13.95 -9.38 -12.35
N HIS A 88 14.62 -8.39 -12.97
CA HIS A 88 14.58 -8.20 -14.42
C HIS A 88 15.03 -9.44 -15.22
N THR A 89 15.86 -10.30 -14.61
CA THR A 89 16.30 -11.58 -15.18
C THR A 89 15.33 -12.75 -14.96
N GLY A 90 14.17 -12.52 -14.33
CA GLY A 90 13.20 -13.57 -14.01
C GLY A 90 13.52 -14.38 -12.76
N LYS A 91 14.62 -14.09 -12.06
CA LYS A 91 15.00 -14.79 -10.83
C LYS A 91 14.14 -14.34 -9.66
N LYS A 92 13.52 -15.29 -8.97
CA LYS A 92 12.80 -15.03 -7.72
C LYS A 92 13.78 -14.74 -6.60
N PHE A 93 13.49 -13.72 -5.80
CA PHE A 93 14.25 -13.41 -4.59
C PHE A 93 13.36 -12.84 -3.49
N THR A 94 13.88 -12.80 -2.28
CA THR A 94 13.21 -12.18 -1.13
C THR A 94 13.83 -10.82 -0.90
N ALA A 95 13.07 -9.74 -1.12
CA ALA A 95 13.53 -8.41 -0.77
C ALA A 95 13.58 -8.26 0.77
N PRO A 96 14.68 -7.73 1.35
CA PRO A 96 14.75 -7.42 2.78
C PRO A 96 13.60 -6.52 3.26
N SER A 97 13.17 -5.59 2.40
CA SER A 97 12.03 -4.69 2.67
C SER A 97 10.71 -5.42 2.93
N LYS A 98 10.50 -6.61 2.35
CA LYS A 98 9.32 -7.44 2.63
C LYS A 98 9.24 -7.82 4.11
N LYS A 99 10.39 -8.19 4.72
CA LYS A 99 10.46 -8.48 6.15
C LYS A 99 10.28 -7.19 6.98
N GLY A 100 10.84 -6.08 6.51
CA GLY A 100 10.70 -4.77 7.13
C GLY A 100 9.24 -4.34 7.31
N TRP A 101 8.44 -4.41 6.25
CA TRP A 101 7.01 -4.05 6.30
C TRP A 101 6.24 -4.88 7.34
N ILE A 102 6.40 -6.21 7.31
CA ILE A 102 5.74 -7.12 8.26
C ILE A 102 6.15 -6.79 9.71
N LEU A 103 7.43 -6.51 9.96
CA LEU A 103 7.92 -6.19 11.30
C LEU A 103 7.36 -4.86 11.81
N THR A 104 7.36 -3.81 10.97
CA THR A 104 6.84 -2.50 11.34
C THR A 104 5.36 -2.56 11.71
N GLU A 105 4.55 -3.32 10.97
CA GLU A 105 3.12 -3.50 11.26
C GLU A 105 2.88 -4.30 12.56
N CYS A 106 3.71 -5.32 12.84
CA CYS A 106 3.65 -6.05 14.11
C CYS A 106 3.99 -5.17 15.32
N ILE A 107 4.97 -4.27 15.19
CA ILE A 107 5.37 -3.33 16.24
C ILE A 107 4.24 -2.33 16.52
N HIS A 108 3.61 -1.77 15.48
CA HIS A 108 2.52 -0.80 15.66
C HIS A 108 1.27 -1.42 16.30
N ARG A 109 1.11 -2.74 16.22
CA ARG A 109 0.03 -3.49 16.89
C ARG A 109 0.24 -3.68 18.40
N SER A 110 1.45 -3.39 18.90
CA SER A 110 1.82 -3.54 20.31
C SER A 110 1.59 -2.27 21.14
N PHE A 111 1.13 -1.18 20.52
CA PHE A 111 0.80 0.11 21.14
C PHE A 111 -0.71 0.31 21.31
#